data_AF-A0A6L6GEM6-F1
#
_entry.id   AF-A0A6L6GEM6-F1
#
_cell.length_a   1.000
_cell.length_b   1.000
_cell.length_c   1.000
_cell.angle_alpha   90.00
_cell.angle_beta   90.00
_cell.angle_gamma   90.00
#
_symmetry.space_group_name_H-M   'P 1'
#
loop_
_entity.id
_entity.type
_entity.pdbx_description
1 polymer ?
#
loop_
_entity_poly.entity_id
_entity_poly.type
_entity_poly.pdbx_seq_one_letter_code
_entity_poly.pdbx_strand_id
1 'polypeptide(L)' 'MGYIVKVVESGNYFVGNEGEIVTTSSREEAISEGQFEEYEEAKETAEYWSKQMVLGVDYIIESV' A
#
# COMPACT_ATOMS: atom_id res chain seq x y z
N MET A 1 11.15 -10.69 3.10
CA MET A 1 10.45 -10.29 1.87
C MET A 1 9.28 -9.47 2.35
N GLY A 2 9.18 -8.22 1.94
CA GLY A 2 8.07 -7.35 2.35
C GLY A 2 7.18 -6.99 1.17
N TYR A 3 6.07 -6.31 1.47
CA TYR A 3 5.09 -5.91 0.47
C TYR A 3 4.77 -4.43 0.62
N ILE A 4 4.63 -3.73 -0.50
CA ILE A 4 4.14 -2.34 -0.53
C ILE A 4 2.91 -2.25 -1.43
N VAL A 5 1.96 -1.40 -1.03
CA VAL A 5 0.72 -1.16 -1.78
C VAL A 5 0.89 0.09 -2.63
N LYS A 6 0.57 0.01 -3.93
CA LYS A 6 0.56 1.15 -4.85
C LYS A 6 -0.82 1.37 -5.43
N VAL A 7 -1.35 2.57 -5.29
CA VAL A 7 -2.60 3.01 -5.92
C VAL A 7 -2.36 3.27 -7.41
N VAL A 8 -3.14 2.63 -8.28
CA VAL A 8 -2.97 2.71 -9.73
C VAL A 8 -3.32 4.09 -10.26
N GLU A 9 -4.39 4.71 -9.77
CA GLU A 9 -4.88 6.00 -10.27
C GLU A 9 -3.87 7.14 -10.02
N SER A 10 -3.31 7.20 -8.81
CA SER A 10 -2.35 8.25 -8.42
C SER A 10 -0.88 7.86 -8.66
N GLY A 11 -0.60 6.56 -8.76
CA GLY A 11 0.76 6.03 -8.76
C GLY A 11 1.48 6.11 -7.41
N ASN A 12 0.79 6.55 -6.35
CA ASN A 12 1.35 6.68 -5.01
C ASN A 12 1.30 5.36 -4.24
N TYR A 13 2.17 5.23 -3.26
CA TYR A 13 2.28 4.10 -2.36
C TYR A 13 1.68 4.41 -1.00
N PHE A 14 1.20 3.38 -0.31
CA PHE A 14 0.78 3.51 1.09
C PHE A 14 2.00 3.71 2.00
N VAL A 15 1.86 4.60 2.97
CA VAL A 15 2.77 4.77 4.10
C VAL A 15 1.96 4.91 5.38
N GLY A 16 2.41 4.24 6.44
CA GLY A 16 1.80 4.35 7.75
C GLY A 16 2.24 5.65 8.42
N ASN A 17 1.30 6.47 8.85
CA ASN A 17 1.57 7.66 9.63
C ASN A 17 0.69 7.68 10.87
N GLU A 18 1.28 7.42 12.04
CA GLU A 18 0.62 7.52 13.36
C GLU A 18 -0.74 6.78 13.46
N GLY A 19 -0.89 5.63 12.79
CA GLY A 19 -2.13 4.84 12.79
C GLY A 19 -3.15 5.24 11.71
N GLU A 20 -2.86 6.26 10.90
CA GLU A 20 -3.56 6.56 9.66
C GLU A 20 -2.74 6.12 8.45
N ILE A 21 -3.42 5.72 7.40
CA ILE A 21 -2.78 5.40 6.12
C ILE A 21 -2.86 6.62 5.24
N VAL A 22 -1.69 7.13 4.89
CA VAL A 22 -1.49 8.19 3.91
C VAL A 22 -0.78 7.62 2.69
N THR A 23 -0.54 8.45 1.68
CA THR A 23 0.15 8.02 0.46
C THR A 23 1.34 8.90 0.13
N THR A 24 2.44 8.31 -0.32
CA THR A 24 3.63 9.00 -0.85
C THR A 24 3.89 8.62 -2.30
N SER A 25 4.46 9.54 -3.09
CA SER A 25 4.96 9.23 -4.44
C SER A 25 6.32 8.51 -4.42
N SER A 26 6.99 8.45 -3.26
CA SER A 26 8.32 7.87 -3.13
C SER A 26 8.27 6.38 -2.81
N ARG A 27 8.81 5.55 -3.70
CA ARG A 27 8.91 4.10 -3.48
C ARG A 27 9.87 3.75 -2.34
N GLU A 28 10.97 4.49 -2.19
CA GLU A 28 11.94 4.25 -1.12
C GLU A 28 11.35 4.53 0.26
N GLU A 29 10.56 5.60 0.36
CA GLU A 29 9.82 5.94 1.59
C GLU A 29 8.76 4.88 1.90
N ALA A 30 8.03 4.39 0.89
CA ALA A 30 7.09 3.29 1.05
C ALA A 30 7.74 2.00 1.56
N ILE A 31 8.96 1.70 1.13
CA ILE A 31 9.71 0.54 1.63
C ILE A 31 10.13 0.75 3.08
N SER A 32 10.48 1.98 3.46
CA SER A 32 10.96 2.27 4.81
C SER A 32 9.83 2.40 5.84
N GLU A 33 8.68 2.95 5.44
CA GLU A 33 7.61 3.38 6.37
C GLU A 33 6.22 2.80 6.05
N GLY A 34 6.08 2.13 4.91
CA GLY A 34 4.81 1.55 4.43
C GLY A 34 4.90 0.07 4.07
N GLN A 35 5.96 -0.61 4.49
CA GLN A 35 6.18 -2.02 4.21
C GLN A 35 5.33 -2.88 5.14
N PHE A 36 4.61 -3.82 4.55
CA PHE A 36 3.90 -4.90 5.24
C PHE A 36 4.75 -6.16 5.24
N GLU A 37 4.69 -6.92 6.34
CA GLU A 37 5.39 -8.20 6.46
C GLU A 37 4.69 -9.30 5.65
N GLU A 38 3.35 -9.24 5.61
CA GLU A 38 2.51 -10.25 4.98
C GLU A 38 1.71 -9.69 3.80
N TYR A 39 1.54 -10.51 2.76
CA TYR A 39 0.78 -10.14 1.57
C TYR A 39 -0.71 -9.91 1.88
N GLU A 40 -1.29 -10.79 2.71
CA GLU A 40 -2.68 -10.69 3.17
C GLU A 40 -2.93 -9.40 3.94
N GLU A 41 -1.98 -8.99 4.79
CA GLU A 41 -2.09 -7.74 5.56
C GLU A 41 -2.10 -6.52 4.65
N ALA A 42 -1.19 -6.46 3.67
CA ALA A 42 -1.16 -5.39 2.66
C ALA A 42 -2.47 -5.32 1.88
N LYS A 43 -3.03 -6.48 1.51
CA LYS A 43 -4.27 -6.59 0.75
C LYS A 43 -5.47 -6.13 1.58
N GLU A 44 -5.67 -6.68 2.78
CA GLU A 44 -6.78 -6.33 3.66
C GLU A 44 -6.79 -4.83 3.97
N THR A 45 -5.61 -4.28 4.22
CA THR A 45 -5.42 -2.86 4.48
C THR A 45 -5.87 -1.99 3.30
N ALA A 46 -5.48 -2.34 2.07
CA ALA A 46 -5.90 -1.63 0.86
C ALA A 46 -7.42 -1.70 0.62
N GLU A 47 -8.01 -2.88 0.79
CA GLU A 47 -9.45 -3.11 0.61
C GLU A 47 -10.27 -2.36 1.67
N TYR A 48 -9.78 -2.32 2.92
CA TYR A 48 -10.42 -1.61 4.03
C TYR A 48 -10.35 -0.08 3.88
N TRP A 49 -9.18 0.47 3.55
CA TRP A 49 -8.96 1.92 3.50
C TRP A 49 -9.87 2.61 2.48
N SER A 50 -10.05 2.03 1.30
CA SER A 50 -10.85 2.62 0.21
C SER A 50 -12.31 2.16 0.21
N LYS A 51 -12.72 1.37 1.20
CA LYS A 51 -14.07 0.79 1.33
C LYS A 51 -14.55 -0.08 0.17
N GLN A 52 -13.74 -0.37 -0.87
CA GLN A 52 -14.00 -1.34 -1.95
C GLN A 52 -12.91 -1.39 -3.05
N MET A 53 -11.65 -1.13 -2.73
CA MET A 53 -10.56 -1.18 -3.72
C MET A 53 -10.37 -2.59 -4.30
N VAL A 54 -10.20 -2.71 -5.61
CA VAL A 54 -9.99 -3.99 -6.32
C VAL A 54 -8.53 -4.15 -6.71
N LEU A 55 -7.92 -5.25 -6.24
CA LEU A 55 -6.54 -5.61 -6.60
C LEU A 55 -6.39 -5.78 -8.12
N GLY A 56 -5.37 -5.15 -8.68
CA GLY A 56 -5.06 -5.15 -10.11
C GLY A 56 -5.84 -4.12 -10.93
N VAL A 57 -6.79 -3.42 -10.32
CA VAL A 57 -7.55 -2.33 -10.96
C VAL A 57 -7.24 -1.01 -10.26
N ASP A 58 -7.52 -0.93 -8.96
CA ASP A 58 -7.36 0.29 -8.18
C ASP A 58 -6.01 0.36 -7.47
N TYR A 59 -5.44 -0.79 -7.13
CA TYR A 59 -4.13 -0.88 -6.50
C TYR A 59 -3.38 -2.15 -6.94
N ILE A 60 -2.06 -2.15 -6.78
CA ILE A 60 -1.19 -3.32 -6.92
C ILE A 60 -0.34 -3.51 -5.67
N ILE A 61 0.11 -4.74 -5.44
CA ILE A 61 1.04 -5.08 -4.37
C ILE A 61 2.37 -5.45 -5.01
N GLU A 62 3.45 -4.77 -4.62
CA GLU A 62 4.81 -5.07 -5.06
C GLU A 62 5.58 -5.80 -3.96
N SER A 63 6.32 -6.85 -4.34
CA SER A 63 7.28 -7.50 -3.45
C SER A 63 8.60 -6.73 -3.40
N VAL A 64 9.17 -6.57 -2.20
CA VAL A 64 10.43 -5.86 -1.91
C VAL A 64 11.39 -6.67 -1.05
#